data_AF-A0A3N5M3X0-F1
#
_entry.id   AF-A0A3N5M3X0-F1
#
_cell.length_a   1.000
_cell.length_b   1.000
_cell.length_c   1.000
_cell.angle_alpha   90.00
_cell.angle_beta   90.00
_cell.angle_gamma   90.00
#
_symmetry.space_group_name_H-M   'P 1'
#
loop_
_entity.id
_entity.type
_entity.pdbx_description
1 polymer ?
#
loop_
_entity_poly.entity_id
_entity_poly.type
_entity_poly.pdbx_seq_one_letter_code
_entity_poly.pdbx_strand_id
1 'polypeptide(L)' 'MNKEFGVHSEVGKLRKVIVHRPDLSLKRLTPSNHDDLLFDDVLWVERAQWEHDQFVKAMCDRDIEVFYHVNLLGEAL' A
#
# COMPACT_ATOMS: atom_id res chain seq x y z
N MET A 1 -7.41 7.67 25.85
CA MET A 1 -6.30 8.61 25.57
C MET A 1 -6.20 8.79 24.07
N ASN A 2 -6.50 9.98 23.55
CA ASN A 2 -6.19 10.31 22.16
C ASN A 2 -4.66 10.24 22.00
N LYS A 3 -4.16 9.20 21.33
CA LYS A 3 -2.77 9.19 20.88
C LYS A 3 -2.71 10.09 19.66
N GLU A 4 -1.96 11.17 19.77
CA GLU A 4 -1.65 12.05 18.64
C GLU A 4 -0.89 11.26 17.57
N PHE A 5 -1.22 11.50 16.30
CA PHE A 5 -0.50 10.89 15.17
C PHE A 5 0.85 11.60 15.00
N GLY A 6 1.93 10.84 14.79
CA GLY A 6 3.26 11.41 14.61
C GLY A 6 4.27 10.43 14.04
N VAL A 7 5.11 10.93 13.14
CA VAL A 7 6.31 10.26 12.63
C VAL A 7 7.50 11.08 13.11
N HIS A 8 8.32 10.50 14.00
CA HIS A 8 9.42 11.22 14.66
C HIS A 8 10.81 10.70 14.26
N SER A 9 10.86 9.66 13.44
CA SER A 9 12.09 9.01 12.97
C SER A 9 11.76 8.08 11.79
N GLU A 10 12.69 7.98 10.83
CA GLU A 10 12.62 7.01 9.72
C GLU A 10 13.05 5.58 10.12
N VAL A 11 13.72 5.43 11.28
CA VAL A 11 14.31 4.15 11.73
C VAL A 11 13.77 3.67 13.08
N GLY A 12 12.86 4.45 13.69
CA GLY A 12 12.19 4.09 14.93
C GLY A 12 11.23 2.90 14.75
N LYS A 13 10.72 2.38 15.87
CA LYS A 13 9.71 1.30 15.82
C LYS A 13 8.44 1.80 15.13
N LEU A 14 8.15 1.24 13.95
CA LEU A 14 6.88 1.46 13.26
C LEU A 14 5.73 0.87 14.07
N ARG A 15 4.62 1.62 14.19
CA ARG A 15 3.45 1.23 14.99
C ARG A 15 2.18 1.15 14.15
N LYS A 16 1.99 2.10 13.25
CA LYS A 16 0.84 2.22 12.35
C LYS A 16 1.35 2.59 10.97
N VAL A 17 0.75 2.02 9.93
CA VAL A 17 1.10 2.32 8.54
C VAL A 17 -0.14 2.25 7.65
N ILE A 18 -0.20 3.10 6.63
CA ILE A 18 -1.20 3.01 5.57
C ILE A 18 -0.55 2.36 4.35
N VAL A 19 -1.25 1.38 3.76
CA VAL A 19 -0.84 0.70 2.53
C VAL A 19 -1.95 0.77 1.50
N HIS A 20 -1.59 0.67 0.23
CA HIS A 20 -2.54 0.56 -0.87
C HIS A 20 -2.22 -0.69 -1.69
N ARG A 21 -3.15 -1.65 -1.67
CA ARG A 21 -3.00 -2.90 -2.40
C ARG A 21 -3.18 -2.64 -3.90
N PRO A 22 -2.27 -3.12 -4.77
CA PRO A 22 -2.44 -3.09 -6.21
C PRO A 22 -3.84 -3.51 -6.68
N ASP A 23 -4.49 -2.68 -7.50
CA ASP A 23 -5.89 -2.87 -7.89
C ASP A 23 -6.16 -2.63 -9.39
N LEU A 24 -7.43 -2.33 -9.72
CA LEU A 24 -7.91 -2.08 -11.08
C LEU A 24 -7.16 -0.96 -11.79
N SER A 25 -6.58 -0.01 -11.06
CA SER A 25 -5.74 1.06 -11.63
C SER A 25 -4.61 0.49 -12.49
N LEU A 26 -3.92 -0.56 -12.00
CA LEU A 26 -2.83 -1.20 -12.72
C LEU A 26 -3.29 -2.04 -13.91
N LYS A 27 -4.54 -2.52 -13.91
CA LYS A 27 -5.12 -3.23 -15.07
C LYS A 27 -5.34 -2.33 -16.29
N ARG A 28 -5.24 -1.01 -16.11
CA ARG A 28 -5.37 -0.02 -17.19
C ARG A 28 -4.02 0.37 -17.81
N LEU A 29 -2.92 -0.14 -17.26
CA LEU A 29 -1.60 0.02 -17.85
C LEU A 29 -1.51 -0.76 -19.15
N THR A 30 -1.03 -0.07 -20.18
CA THR A 30 -0.73 -0.62 -21.49
C THR A 30 0.68 -0.21 -21.88
N PRO A 31 1.32 -0.92 -22.82
CA PRO A 31 2.64 -0.51 -23.32
C PRO A 31 2.64 0.92 -23.89
N SER A 32 1.48 1.43 -24.35
CA SER A 32 1.37 2.75 -24.94
C SER A 32 1.15 3.89 -23.94
N ASN A 33 0.87 3.60 -22.65
CA ASN A 33 0.55 4.63 -21.66
C ASN A 33 1.37 4.53 -20.36
N HIS A 34 2.18 3.48 -20.20
CA HIS A 34 2.91 3.23 -18.95
C HIS A 34 3.84 4.40 -18.57
N ASP A 35 4.60 4.94 -19.52
CA ASP A 35 5.46 6.12 -19.34
C ASP A 35 4.67 7.33 -18.82
N ASP A 36 3.53 7.65 -19.45
CA ASP A 36 2.65 8.76 -19.06
C ASP A 36 2.02 8.56 -17.67
N LEU A 37 1.88 7.30 -17.25
CA LEU A 37 1.33 6.92 -15.95
C LEU A 37 2.42 6.70 -14.88
N LEU A 38 3.67 7.05 -15.18
CA LEU A 38 4.83 6.95 -14.27
C LEU A 38 5.18 5.50 -13.87
N PHE A 39 4.98 4.56 -14.79
CA PHE A 39 5.40 3.16 -14.64
C PHE A 39 6.48 2.82 -15.65
N ASP A 40 7.48 2.07 -15.21
CA ASP A 40 8.58 1.61 -16.06
C ASP A 40 8.17 0.51 -17.06
N ASP A 41 7.13 -0.28 -16.75
CA ASP A 41 6.54 -1.30 -17.64
C ASP A 41 5.12 -1.71 -17.18
N VAL A 42 4.44 -2.55 -17.97
CA VAL A 42 3.17 -3.19 -17.61
C VAL A 42 3.41 -4.26 -16.53
N LEU A 43 2.58 -4.22 -15.48
CA LEU A 43 2.72 -5.09 -14.31
C LEU A 43 1.86 -6.35 -14.41
N TRP A 44 2.39 -7.46 -13.91
CA TRP A 44 1.59 -8.65 -13.63
C TRP A 44 0.81 -8.46 -12.32
N VAL A 45 -0.44 -8.01 -12.45
CA VAL A 45 -1.26 -7.56 -11.32
C VAL A 45 -1.47 -8.63 -10.25
N GLU A 46 -1.76 -9.89 -10.63
CA GLU A 46 -1.96 -10.98 -9.66
C GLU A 46 -0.69 -11.26 -8.86
N ARG A 47 0.47 -11.19 -9.52
CA ARG A 47 1.77 -11.37 -8.86
C ARG A 47 2.06 -10.20 -7.91
N ALA A 48 1.86 -8.97 -8.36
CA ALA A 48 2.06 -7.77 -7.52
C ALA A 48 1.14 -7.77 -6.29
N GLN A 49 -0.10 -8.23 -6.44
CA GLN A 49 -1.02 -8.43 -5.33
C GLN A 49 -0.52 -9.47 -4.32
N TRP A 50 -0.04 -10.62 -4.80
CA TRP A 50 0.54 -11.65 -3.92
C TRP A 50 1.77 -11.13 -3.18
N GLU A 51 2.67 -10.40 -3.86
CA GLU A 51 3.86 -9.79 -3.25
C GLU A 51 3.48 -8.73 -2.20
N HIS A 52 2.50 -7.89 -2.50
CA HIS A 52 1.95 -6.93 -1.54
C HIS A 52 1.34 -7.63 -0.32
N ASP A 53 0.61 -8.73 -0.51
CA ASP A 53 0.03 -9.50 0.60
C ASP A 53 1.12 -10.11 1.49
N GLN A 54 2.25 -10.57 0.92
CA GLN A 54 3.41 -11.00 1.69
C GLN A 54 4.08 -9.84 2.44
N PHE A 55 4.17 -8.66 1.82
CA PHE A 55 4.72 -7.46 2.45
C PHE A 55 3.88 -7.04 3.68
N VAL A 56 2.55 -7.00 3.53
CA VAL A 56 1.64 -6.71 4.65
C VAL A 56 1.75 -7.77 5.73
N LYS A 57 1.80 -9.06 5.36
CA LYS A 57 1.99 -10.14 6.33
C LYS A 57 3.25 -9.93 7.18
N ALA A 58 4.37 -9.58 6.56
CA ALA A 58 5.62 -9.34 7.28
C ALA A 58 5.51 -8.19 8.29
N MET A 59 4.68 -7.17 8.02
CA MET A 59 4.39 -6.08 8.96
C MET A 59 3.48 -6.54 10.10
N CYS A 60 2.38 -7.24 9.79
CA CYS A 60 1.46 -7.76 10.78
C CYS A 60 2.13 -8.74 11.75
N ASP A 61 3.02 -9.61 11.24
CA ASP A 61 3.80 -10.56 12.04
C ASP A 61 4.77 -9.85 13.03
N ARG A 62 4.94 -8.53 12.91
CA ARG A 62 5.75 -7.66 13.82
C ARG A 62 4.89 -6.74 14.70
N ASP A 63 3.61 -7.04 14.83
CA ASP A 63 2.62 -6.25 15.59
C ASP A 63 2.46 -4.81 15.09
N ILE A 64 2.68 -4.57 13.79
CA ILE A 64 2.39 -3.27 13.16
C ILE A 64 0.92 -3.24 12.76
N GLU A 65 0.21 -2.18 13.13
CA GLU A 65 -1.17 -1.95 12.71
C GLU A 65 -1.20 -1.44 11.27
N VAL A 66 -1.69 -2.25 10.35
CA VAL A 66 -1.75 -1.93 8.92
C VAL A 66 -3.15 -1.49 8.53
N PHE A 67 -3.27 -0.29 7.97
CA PHE A 67 -4.51 0.26 7.45
C PHE A 67 -4.49 0.22 5.93
N TYR A 68 -5.55 -0.33 5.33
CA TYR A 68 -5.72 -0.25 3.89
C TYR A 68 -6.35 1.08 3.50
N HIS A 69 -5.73 1.79 2.56
CA HIS A 69 -6.21 3.07 2.03
C HIS A 69 -7.67 3.00 1.56
N VAL A 70 -8.04 1.93 0.86
CA VAL A 70 -9.42 1.76 0.34
C VAL A 70 -10.46 1.64 1.46
N ASN A 71 -10.10 1.03 2.59
CA ASN A 71 -10.98 0.91 3.74
C ASN A 71 -11.15 2.27 4.42
N LEU A 72 -10.04 2.99 4.66
CA LEU A 72 -10.07 4.34 5.24
C LEU A 72 -10.87 5.31 4.37
N LEU A 73 -10.71 5.23 3.05
CA LEU A 73 -11.51 6.03 2.11
C LEU A 73 -13.00 5.69 2.23
N GLY A 74 -13.35 4.40 2.31
CA GLY A 74 -14.73 3.96 2.49
C GLY A 74 -15.35 4.38 3.83
N GLU A 75 -14.55 4.50 4.89
CA GLU A 75 -14.99 4.98 6.20
C GLU A 75 -15.22 6.51 6.24
N ALA A 76 -14.56 7.25 5.35
CA ALA A 76 -14.60 8.71 5.32
C ALA A 76 -15.71 9.30 4.43
N LEU A 77 -16.34 8.47 3.60
CA LEU A 77 -17.43 8.83 2.68
C LEU A 77 -18.80 8.53 3.31
#